data_AF-A0A1X7SXU1-F1
#
_entry.id   AF-A0A1X7SXU1-F1
#
_cell.length_a   1.000
_cell.length_b   1.000
_cell.length_c   1.000
_cell.angle_alpha   90.00
_cell.angle_beta   90.00
_cell.angle_gamma   90.00
#
_symmetry.space_group_name_H-M   'P 1'
#
loop_
_entity.id
_entity.type
_entity.pdbx_description
1 polymer ?
#
loop_
_entity_poly.entity_id
_entity_poly.type
_entity_poly.pdbx_seq_one_letter_code
_entity_poly.pdbx_strand_id
1 'polypeptide(L)'
;MCDRRINGRPIEADVKFIAACNPYRKHTDKMISKLESAGLGFFVKATDTQQKLGKIPLRQLVYRVLDLPPSMKPLVYDFGQLNNATEKDYTRQIVKDRCHVIPEVTGQTAVIESVANVLAWSQKYMRGRNDECSFVSLRDVERAMIVFKENRYLLFLTENYAALQVIKHFLHEEIGIKLDKSLEALSSRGNSEHRMEPFVLFGSSFPKDREYTQVCRNINLIKICMETGRTVILLNLKNLYESLYNLLNQYYIILAGGQRYVDLGLQTHRVKCRVHNDF
;
A
#
# COMPACT_ATOMS: atom_id res chain seq x y z
N MET A 1 25.25 11.22 28.37
CA MET A 1 24.04 12.02 28.67
C MET A 1 23.99 12.42 30.14
N CYS A 2 23.98 11.47 31.08
CA CYS A 2 23.89 11.77 32.52
C CYS A 2 25.14 12.47 33.08
N ASP A 3 26.32 12.03 32.66
CA ASP A 3 27.64 12.50 33.13
C ASP A 3 28.31 13.51 32.18
N ARG A 4 27.64 13.86 31.07
CA ARG A 4 28.15 14.72 29.98
C ARG A 4 29.55 14.34 29.48
N ARG A 5 29.81 13.05 29.25
CA ARG A 5 31.07 12.55 28.67
C ARG A 5 30.90 11.74 27.39
N ILE A 6 31.92 11.78 26.53
CA ILE A 6 32.09 10.89 25.37
C ILE A 6 33.46 10.23 25.51
N ASN A 7 33.51 8.90 25.59
CA ASN A 7 34.74 8.12 25.78
C ASN A 7 35.64 8.67 26.90
N GLY A 8 35.02 9.05 28.03
CA GLY A 8 35.71 9.60 29.20
C GLY A 8 36.07 11.08 29.12
N ARG A 9 35.94 11.76 27.96
CA ARG A 9 36.21 13.19 27.82
C ARG A 9 34.96 14.03 28.08
N PRO A 10 35.05 15.16 28.81
CA PRO A 10 33.92 16.04 29.04
C PRO A 10 33.45 16.69 27.75
N ILE A 11 32.14 16.93 27.65
CA ILE A 11 31.48 17.60 26.52
C ILE A 11 31.25 19.07 26.89
N GLU A 12 31.43 19.97 25.92
CA GLU A 12 31.18 21.42 26.07
C GLU A 12 29.75 21.73 26.53
N ALA A 13 29.59 22.85 27.23
CA ALA A 13 28.39 23.18 28.00
C ALA A 13 27.16 23.50 27.15
N ASP A 14 27.39 23.99 25.93
CA ASP A 14 26.42 24.43 24.93
C ASP A 14 25.69 23.29 24.21
N VAL A 15 26.24 22.07 24.22
CA VAL A 15 25.57 20.90 23.64
C VAL A 15 24.45 20.39 24.55
N LYS A 16 23.23 20.27 24.00
CA LYS A 16 22.07 19.67 24.67
C LYS A 16 21.74 18.33 24.03
N PHE A 17 21.53 17.30 24.86
CA PHE A 17 21.13 15.96 24.42
C PHE A 17 19.64 15.77 24.62
N ILE A 18 18.93 15.38 23.57
CA ILE A 18 17.56 14.89 23.62
C ILE A 18 17.60 13.44 23.17
N ALA A 19 17.00 12.55 23.96
CA ALA A 19 16.85 11.14 23.60
C ALA A 19 15.37 10.76 23.70
N ALA A 20 14.92 9.93 22.75
CA ALA A 20 13.61 9.30 22.77
C ALA A 20 13.81 7.79 22.93
N CYS A 21 13.02 7.18 23.81
CA CYS A 21 13.02 5.74 24.02
C CYS A 21 11.61 5.19 23.81
N ASN A 22 11.51 4.01 23.22
CA ASN A 22 10.23 3.33 23.05
C ASN A 22 9.83 2.62 24.35
N PRO A 23 8.53 2.52 24.67
CA PRO A 23 8.06 1.87 25.89
C PRO A 23 8.27 0.35 25.86
N TYR A 24 8.41 -0.23 27.05
CA TYR A 24 8.46 -1.69 27.24
C TYR A 24 7.06 -2.29 27.14
N ARG A 25 6.66 -2.73 25.94
CA ARG A 25 5.34 -3.34 25.71
C ARG A 25 5.48 -4.76 25.17
N LYS A 26 4.86 -5.72 25.85
CA LYS A 26 4.78 -7.12 25.40
C LYS A 26 3.52 -7.32 24.53
N HIS A 27 3.63 -8.16 23.50
CA HIS A 27 2.47 -8.64 22.75
C HIS A 27 1.56 -9.51 23.64
N THR A 28 0.28 -9.63 23.27
CA THR A 28 -0.65 -10.57 23.91
C THR A 28 -0.25 -12.01 23.59
N ASP A 29 -0.57 -12.97 24.46
CA ASP A 29 -0.17 -14.36 24.26
C ASP A 29 -0.77 -14.98 22.97
N LYS A 30 -2.00 -14.60 22.62
CA LYS A 30 -2.63 -14.95 21.33
C LYS A 30 -1.79 -14.47 20.14
N MET A 31 -1.25 -13.25 20.24
CA MET A 31 -0.44 -12.65 19.18
C MET A 31 0.94 -13.30 19.11
N ILE A 32 1.55 -13.61 20.26
CA ILE A 32 2.82 -14.34 20.32
C ILE A 32 2.65 -15.72 19.67
N SER A 33 1.58 -16.44 19.99
CA SER A 33 1.28 -17.74 19.38
C SER A 33 1.11 -17.63 17.86
N LYS A 34 0.41 -16.59 17.37
CA LYS A 34 0.27 -16.31 15.93
C LYS A 34 1.61 -16.01 15.25
N LEU A 35 2.44 -15.16 15.86
CA LEU A 35 3.78 -14.83 15.36
C LEU A 35 4.70 -16.04 15.30
N GLU A 36 4.63 -16.91 16.30
CA GLU A 36 5.46 -18.12 16.38
C GLU A 36 4.96 -19.25 15.45
N SER A 37 3.71 -19.19 14.99
CA SER A 37 3.10 -20.19 14.08
C SER A 37 3.06 -19.77 12.60
N ALA A 38 3.22 -18.48 12.28
CA ALA A 38 3.16 -17.98 10.91
C ALA A 38 4.49 -18.19 10.13
N GLY A 39 4.67 -19.36 9.50
CA GLY A 39 5.56 -19.61 8.35
C GLY A 39 7.08 -19.57 8.55
N LEU A 40 7.79 -20.64 8.12
CA LEU A 40 9.23 -20.92 8.35
C LEU A 40 9.66 -20.56 9.77
N GLY A 41 9.18 -21.37 10.73
CA GLY A 41 9.32 -21.16 12.16
C GLY A 41 10.73 -20.70 12.55
N PHE A 42 10.79 -19.79 13.53
CA PHE A 42 12.04 -19.32 14.11
C PHE A 42 12.96 -20.52 14.38
N PHE A 43 14.09 -20.59 13.68
CA PHE A 43 15.08 -21.68 13.81
C PHE A 43 15.56 -21.89 15.26
N VAL A 44 15.34 -20.90 16.12
CA VAL A 44 15.70 -20.89 17.53
C VAL A 44 14.43 -20.71 18.38
N LYS A 45 14.19 -21.67 19.29
CA LYS A 45 13.09 -21.60 20.26
C LYS A 45 13.19 -20.34 21.11
N ALA A 46 12.06 -19.88 21.65
CA ALA A 46 12.01 -18.69 22.49
C ALA A 46 12.92 -18.81 23.73
N THR A 47 13.05 -20.03 24.24
CA THR A 47 13.96 -20.39 25.34
C THR A 47 15.43 -20.25 24.97
N ASP A 48 15.76 -20.47 23.70
CA ASP A 48 17.14 -20.65 23.24
C ASP A 48 17.72 -19.36 22.62
N THR A 49 16.89 -18.32 22.45
CA THR A 49 17.38 -17.03 21.93
C THR A 49 18.22 -16.30 22.96
N GLN A 50 19.35 -15.71 22.50
CA GLN A 50 20.17 -14.83 23.34
C GLN A 50 19.62 -13.40 23.40
N GLN A 51 18.76 -13.01 22.45
CA GLN A 51 18.16 -11.67 22.42
C GLN A 51 16.96 -11.61 23.36
N LYS A 52 17.23 -11.23 24.62
CA LYS A 52 16.21 -11.14 25.68
C LYS A 52 16.32 -9.82 26.45
N LEU A 53 15.16 -9.32 26.87
CA LEU A 53 15.01 -8.33 27.94
C LEU A 53 14.70 -9.11 29.22
N GLY A 54 15.71 -9.33 30.06
CA GLY A 54 15.61 -10.25 31.19
C GLY A 54 15.28 -11.67 30.71
N LYS A 55 14.09 -12.17 31.05
CA LYS A 55 13.61 -13.50 30.61
C LYS A 55 12.77 -13.45 29.32
N ILE A 56 12.42 -12.26 28.83
CA ILE A 56 11.48 -12.08 27.72
C ILE A 56 12.26 -11.97 26.41
N PRO A 57 12.05 -12.88 25.43
CA PRO A 57 12.60 -12.73 24.08
C PRO A 57 12.22 -11.39 23.45
N LEU A 58 13.17 -10.68 22.84
CA LEU A 58 12.89 -9.38 22.22
C LEU A 58 11.82 -9.43 21.14
N ARG A 59 11.67 -10.58 20.46
CA ARG A 59 10.62 -10.82 19.44
C ARG A 59 9.20 -10.88 19.99
N GLN A 60 9.03 -11.04 21.31
CA GLN A 60 7.73 -11.01 21.98
C GLN A 60 7.35 -9.60 22.43
N LEU A 61 8.25 -8.63 22.28
CA LEU A 61 7.98 -7.23 22.53
C LEU A 61 7.46 -6.55 21.26
N VAL A 62 6.51 -5.63 21.43
CA VAL A 62 6.01 -4.75 20.37
C VAL A 62 7.15 -3.92 19.79
N TYR A 63 8.00 -3.41 20.67
CA TYR A 63 9.22 -2.70 20.30
C TYR A 63 10.42 -3.55 20.75
N ARG A 64 11.34 -3.86 19.83
CA ARG A 64 12.58 -4.57 20.16
C ARG A 64 13.55 -3.63 20.89
N VAL A 65 13.36 -3.48 22.20
CA VAL A 65 14.10 -2.55 23.07
C VAL A 65 14.94 -3.28 24.11
N LEU A 66 16.03 -2.64 24.54
CA LEU A 66 16.89 -3.10 25.63
C LEU A 66 16.56 -2.34 26.93
N ASP A 67 17.01 -2.86 28.07
CA ASP A 67 16.78 -2.20 29.36
C ASP A 67 17.58 -0.89 29.42
N LEU A 68 16.94 0.16 29.92
CA LEU A 68 17.57 1.46 30.10
C LEU A 68 18.51 1.37 31.32
N PRO A 69 19.68 2.02 31.27
CA PRO A 69 20.55 2.14 32.43
C PRO A 69 19.79 2.71 33.64
N PRO A 70 20.01 2.21 34.87
CA PRO A 70 19.31 2.69 36.06
C PRO A 70 19.42 4.21 36.27
N SER A 71 20.55 4.80 35.88
CA SER A 71 20.77 6.25 35.95
C SER A 71 19.95 7.07 34.96
N MET A 72 19.41 6.44 33.91
CA MET A 72 18.55 7.10 32.92
C MET A 72 17.06 6.97 33.27
N LYS A 73 16.65 5.94 34.03
CA LYS A 73 15.23 5.69 34.36
C LYS A 73 14.54 6.91 35.01
N PRO A 74 15.15 7.62 35.98
CA PRO A 74 14.54 8.82 36.58
C PRO A 74 14.40 10.02 35.63
N LEU A 75 15.09 10.00 34.48
CA LEU A 75 15.08 11.09 33.50
C LEU A 75 14.01 10.89 32.41
N VAL A 76 13.35 9.74 32.40
CA VAL A 76 12.32 9.43 31.40
C VAL A 76 11.02 10.12 31.77
N TYR A 77 10.43 10.79 30.80
CA TYR A 77 9.12 11.42 30.90
C TYR A 77 8.21 10.90 29.79
N ASP A 78 6.94 10.63 30.12
CA ASP A 78 5.95 10.21 29.14
C ASP A 78 5.38 11.41 28.40
N PHE A 79 5.68 11.52 27.11
CA PHE A 79 5.17 12.57 26.24
C PHE A 79 3.69 12.37 25.86
N GLY A 80 3.10 11.25 26.25
CA GLY A 80 1.73 10.89 25.95
C GLY A 80 1.53 10.42 24.51
N GLN A 81 0.26 10.41 24.10
CA GLN A 81 -0.14 10.02 22.75
C GLN A 81 -0.87 11.18 22.07
N LEU A 82 -0.71 11.27 20.76
CA LEU A 82 -1.51 12.17 19.94
C LEU A 82 -2.99 11.84 20.09
N ASN A 83 -3.80 12.86 20.35
CA ASN A 83 -5.24 12.70 20.30
C ASN A 83 -5.71 12.60 18.83
N ASN A 84 -6.89 12.03 18.62
CA ASN A 84 -7.44 11.79 17.28
C ASN A 84 -7.61 13.07 16.44
N ALA A 85 -7.87 14.22 17.06
CA ALA A 85 -8.04 15.48 16.35
C ALA A 85 -6.69 15.98 15.81
N THR A 86 -5.68 16.03 16.68
CA THR A 86 -4.33 16.47 16.32
C THR A 86 -3.71 15.54 15.27
N GLU A 87 -3.92 14.22 15.39
CA GLU A 87 -3.45 13.29 14.36
C GLU A 87 -4.14 13.48 13.01
N LYS A 88 -5.44 13.81 13.00
CA LYS A 88 -6.15 14.15 11.78
C LYS A 88 -5.53 15.40 11.13
N ASP A 89 -5.16 16.40 11.92
CA ASP A 89 -4.50 17.60 11.41
C ASP A 89 -3.11 17.30 10.84
N TYR A 90 -2.30 16.48 11.52
CA TYR A 90 -1.03 16.00 10.97
C TYR A 90 -1.22 15.19 9.68
N THR A 91 -2.23 14.31 9.64
CA THR A 91 -2.55 13.52 8.44
C THR A 91 -2.89 14.45 7.28
N ARG A 92 -3.73 15.46 7.50
CA ARG A 92 -4.06 16.47 6.49
C ARG A 92 -2.81 17.20 6.01
N GLN A 93 -1.93 17.62 6.92
CA GLN A 93 -0.70 18.32 6.56
C GLN A 93 0.23 17.44 5.70
N ILE A 94 0.44 16.18 6.10
CA ILE A 94 1.23 15.21 5.32
C ILE A 94 0.64 15.03 3.93
N VAL A 95 -0.68 14.79 3.81
CA VAL A 95 -1.34 14.60 2.51
C VAL A 95 -1.18 15.84 1.64
N LYS A 96 -1.41 17.04 2.19
CA LYS A 96 -1.26 18.30 1.47
C LYS A 96 0.17 18.48 0.96
N ASP A 97 1.17 18.24 1.80
CA ASP A 97 2.58 18.40 1.43
C ASP A 97 3.01 17.39 0.36
N ARG A 98 2.51 16.15 0.44
CA ARG A 98 2.82 15.10 -0.55
C ARG A 98 2.05 15.29 -1.87
N CYS A 99 0.83 15.84 -1.83
CA CYS A 99 0.05 16.13 -3.03
C CYS A 99 0.56 17.38 -3.78
N HIS A 100 1.28 18.30 -3.11
CA HIS A 100 1.84 19.50 -3.75
C HIS A 100 2.85 19.19 -4.87
N VAL A 101 3.45 17.99 -4.85
CA VAL A 101 4.40 17.54 -5.89
C VAL A 101 3.76 16.63 -6.94
N ILE A 102 2.42 16.49 -6.92
CA ILE A 102 1.64 15.68 -7.87
C ILE A 102 0.85 16.65 -8.74
N PRO A 103 1.29 16.95 -9.98
CA PRO A 103 0.66 17.96 -10.83
C PRO A 103 -0.84 17.76 -11.01
N GLU A 104 -1.29 16.52 -11.12
CA GLU A 104 -2.67 16.13 -11.34
C GLU A 104 -3.58 16.46 -10.15
N VAL A 105 -3.04 16.51 -8.92
CA VAL A 105 -3.82 16.73 -7.69
C VAL A 105 -3.51 18.08 -7.05
N THR A 106 -2.48 18.79 -7.54
CA THR A 106 -2.06 20.09 -7.00
C THR A 106 -3.19 21.11 -7.14
N GLY A 107 -3.58 21.74 -6.02
CA GLY A 107 -4.69 22.69 -5.97
C GLY A 107 -6.09 22.06 -5.83
N GLN A 108 -6.22 20.73 -5.96
CA GLN A 108 -7.49 20.03 -5.82
C GLN A 108 -7.86 19.79 -4.35
N THR A 109 -8.32 20.85 -3.68
CA THR A 109 -8.61 20.84 -2.23
C THR A 109 -9.59 19.74 -1.82
N ALA A 110 -10.63 19.48 -2.61
CA ALA A 110 -11.61 18.43 -2.31
C ALA A 110 -11.01 17.02 -2.32
N VAL A 111 -10.10 16.73 -3.26
CA VAL A 111 -9.39 15.43 -3.35
C VAL A 111 -8.41 15.30 -2.19
N ILE A 112 -7.63 16.33 -1.90
CA ILE A 112 -6.68 16.36 -0.79
C ILE A 112 -7.40 16.10 0.55
N GLU A 113 -8.51 16.79 0.80
CA GLU A 113 -9.31 16.55 2.01
C GLU A 113 -9.91 15.14 2.04
N SER A 114 -10.38 14.62 0.91
CA SER A 114 -10.93 13.26 0.84
C SER A 114 -9.87 12.21 1.18
N VAL A 115 -8.69 12.31 0.58
CA VAL A 115 -7.55 11.42 0.87
C VAL A 115 -7.15 11.51 2.35
N ALA A 116 -7.03 12.71 2.89
CA ALA A 116 -6.72 12.91 4.31
C ALA A 116 -7.77 12.30 5.24
N ASN A 117 -9.06 12.46 4.93
CA ASN A 117 -10.14 11.88 5.72
C ASN A 117 -10.15 10.34 5.64
N VAL A 118 -9.92 9.76 4.46
CA VAL A 118 -9.83 8.30 4.29
C VAL A 118 -8.66 7.76 5.11
N LEU A 119 -7.47 8.34 5.00
CA LEU A 119 -6.30 7.88 5.75
C LEU A 119 -6.49 8.05 7.27
N ALA A 120 -7.04 9.17 7.73
CA ALA A 120 -7.34 9.38 9.14
C ALA A 120 -8.37 8.37 9.66
N TRP A 121 -9.40 8.05 8.88
CA TRP A 121 -10.37 7.01 9.22
C TRP A 121 -9.73 5.63 9.25
N SER A 122 -8.86 5.29 8.29
CA SER A 122 -8.10 4.05 8.29
C SER A 122 -7.25 3.90 9.56
N GLN A 123 -6.52 4.94 9.97
CA GLN A 123 -5.74 4.92 11.20
C GLN A 123 -6.62 4.66 12.43
N LYS A 124 -7.74 5.38 12.54
CA LYS A 124 -8.71 5.19 13.63
C LYS A 124 -9.29 3.78 13.66
N TYR A 125 -9.65 3.25 12.49
CA TYR A 125 -10.19 1.90 12.34
C TYR A 125 -9.18 0.84 12.78
N MET A 126 -7.92 1.00 12.36
CA MET A 126 -6.83 0.10 12.68
C MET A 126 -6.53 0.10 14.19
N ARG A 127 -6.58 1.26 14.86
CA ARG A 127 -6.46 1.34 16.33
C ARG A 127 -7.58 0.63 17.10
N GLY A 128 -8.76 0.50 16.51
CA GLY A 128 -9.87 -0.25 17.10
C GLY A 128 -9.72 -1.77 17.02
N ARG A 129 -8.66 -2.28 16.38
CA ARG A 129 -8.38 -3.71 16.28
C ARG A 129 -7.59 -4.19 17.51
N ASN A 130 -7.76 -5.46 17.86
CA ASN A 130 -7.06 -6.09 19.00
C ASN A 130 -5.82 -6.91 18.58
N ASP A 131 -5.28 -6.66 17.38
CA ASP A 131 -4.12 -7.35 16.81
C ASP A 131 -2.99 -6.36 16.44
N GLU A 132 -1.95 -6.82 15.73
CA GLU A 132 -0.81 -6.01 15.27
C GLU A 132 -1.21 -4.73 14.55
N CYS A 133 -2.37 -4.74 13.92
CA CYS A 133 -2.88 -3.61 13.16
C CYS A 133 -3.19 -2.40 14.05
N SER A 134 -3.27 -2.56 15.37
CA SER A 134 -3.47 -1.44 16.29
C SER A 134 -2.29 -0.47 16.40
N PHE A 135 -1.09 -0.89 15.99
CA PHE A 135 0.16 -0.11 16.12
C PHE A 135 0.43 0.77 14.90
N VAL A 136 -0.52 1.62 14.54
CA VAL A 136 -0.38 2.56 13.43
C VAL A 136 0.22 3.90 13.84
N SER A 137 1.00 4.48 12.93
CA SER A 137 1.69 5.76 13.10
C SER A 137 1.56 6.66 11.88
N LEU A 138 1.87 7.95 12.02
CA LEU A 138 1.91 8.89 10.88
C LEU A 138 2.92 8.48 9.79
N ARG A 139 3.89 7.60 10.09
CA ARG A 139 4.77 7.01 9.07
C ARG A 139 3.99 6.12 8.09
N ASP A 140 2.93 5.47 8.55
CA ASP A 140 2.08 4.65 7.68
C ASP A 140 1.26 5.52 6.73
N VAL A 141 0.86 6.73 7.17
CA VAL A 141 0.28 7.77 6.31
C VAL A 141 1.31 8.22 5.27
N GLU A 142 2.54 8.52 5.66
CA GLU A 142 3.60 8.89 4.70
C GLU A 142 3.83 7.79 3.66
N ARG A 143 3.92 6.53 4.10
CA ARG A 143 4.05 5.38 3.20
C ARG A 143 2.86 5.27 2.27
N ALA A 144 1.64 5.38 2.78
CA ALA A 144 0.43 5.37 1.96
C ALA A 144 0.46 6.46 0.90
N MET A 145 1.03 7.64 1.20
CA MET A 145 1.19 8.72 0.22
C MET A 145 2.28 8.47 -0.83
N ILE A 146 3.34 7.73 -0.49
CA ILE A 146 4.29 7.23 -1.50
C ILE A 146 3.55 6.33 -2.49
N VAL A 147 2.75 5.39 -1.97
CA VAL A 147 1.96 4.49 -2.80
C VAL A 147 0.92 5.29 -3.61
N PHE A 148 0.22 6.26 -3.00
CA PHE A 148 -0.74 7.13 -3.68
C PHE A 148 -0.12 7.89 -4.87
N LYS A 149 1.11 8.40 -4.71
CA LYS A 149 1.84 9.10 -5.77
C LYS A 149 2.21 8.18 -6.93
N GLU A 150 2.60 6.95 -6.65
CA GLU A 150 3.12 6.01 -7.67
C GLU A 150 2.04 5.08 -8.23
N ASN A 151 0.84 5.07 -7.64
CA ASN A 151 -0.21 4.14 -8.01
C ASN A 151 -0.85 4.48 -9.37
N ARG A 152 -0.76 3.53 -10.29
CA ARG A 152 -1.53 3.53 -11.55
C ARG A 152 -2.85 2.78 -11.44
N TYR A 153 -3.07 2.06 -10.33
CA TYR A 153 -4.26 1.25 -10.12
C TYR A 153 -5.09 1.78 -8.97
N LEU A 154 -6.41 1.79 -9.17
CA LEU A 154 -7.38 2.16 -8.15
C LEU A 154 -8.20 0.94 -7.76
N LEU A 155 -8.08 0.52 -6.50
CA LEU A 155 -8.87 -0.58 -5.95
C LEU A 155 -10.10 -0.01 -5.23
N PHE A 156 -11.29 -0.30 -5.75
CA PHE A 156 -12.55 0.01 -5.09
C PHE A 156 -13.08 -1.22 -4.37
N LEU A 157 -13.25 -1.11 -3.04
CA LEU A 157 -13.97 -2.09 -2.25
C LEU A 157 -15.43 -1.66 -2.14
N THR A 158 -16.34 -2.51 -2.63
CA THR A 158 -17.75 -2.17 -2.78
C THR A 158 -18.58 -3.35 -2.31
N GLU A 159 -19.67 -3.08 -1.59
CA GLU A 159 -20.61 -4.13 -1.16
C GLU A 159 -21.54 -4.58 -2.29
N ASN A 160 -21.65 -3.77 -3.35
CA ASN A 160 -22.52 -4.02 -4.49
C ASN A 160 -21.90 -3.51 -5.81
N TYR A 161 -22.58 -3.82 -6.92
CA TYR A 161 -22.15 -3.43 -8.26
C TYR A 161 -22.47 -1.98 -8.65
N ALA A 162 -23.12 -1.17 -7.79
CA ALA A 162 -23.47 0.21 -8.14
C ALA A 162 -22.24 1.07 -8.42
N ALA A 163 -21.13 0.77 -7.73
CA ALA A 163 -19.85 1.43 -7.95
C ALA A 163 -19.34 1.30 -9.40
N LEU A 164 -19.64 0.21 -10.11
CA LEU A 164 -19.28 0.06 -11.52
C LEU A 164 -19.92 1.18 -12.36
N GLN A 165 -21.19 1.48 -12.13
CA GLN A 165 -21.91 2.51 -12.89
C GLN A 165 -21.40 3.90 -12.55
N VAL A 166 -21.10 4.16 -11.27
CA VAL A 166 -20.49 5.42 -10.83
C VAL A 166 -19.12 5.62 -11.47
N ILE A 167 -18.28 4.58 -11.49
CA ILE A 167 -16.96 4.64 -12.14
C ILE A 167 -17.10 4.88 -13.64
N LYS A 168 -18.00 4.15 -14.32
CA LYS A 168 -18.25 4.37 -15.75
C LYS A 168 -18.69 5.81 -16.04
N HIS A 169 -19.60 6.36 -15.23
CA HIS A 169 -20.04 7.74 -15.37
C HIS A 169 -18.90 8.74 -15.14
N PHE A 170 -18.09 8.54 -14.11
CA PHE A 170 -16.92 9.38 -13.83
C PHE A 170 -15.89 9.34 -14.97
N LEU A 171 -15.58 8.15 -15.49
CA LEU A 171 -14.64 8.00 -16.61
C LEU A 171 -15.16 8.72 -17.88
N HIS A 172 -16.48 8.78 -18.06
CA HIS A 172 -17.11 9.50 -19.16
C HIS A 172 -17.06 11.02 -18.99
N GLU A 173 -17.63 11.52 -17.90
CA GLU A 173 -17.84 12.95 -17.69
C GLU A 173 -16.54 13.69 -17.36
N GLU A 174 -15.69 13.11 -16.51
CA GLU A 174 -14.53 13.80 -15.95
C GLU A 174 -13.23 13.49 -16.71
N ILE A 175 -13.08 12.25 -17.21
CA ILE A 175 -11.87 11.84 -17.96
C ILE A 175 -12.07 11.95 -19.49
N GLY A 176 -13.31 12.13 -19.95
CA GLY A 176 -13.64 12.24 -21.37
C GLY A 176 -13.56 10.93 -22.15
N ILE A 177 -13.64 9.78 -21.47
CA ILE A 177 -13.66 8.46 -22.13
C ILE A 177 -15.07 8.19 -22.66
N LYS A 178 -15.26 8.23 -23.98
CA LYS A 178 -16.58 7.97 -24.59
C LYS A 178 -17.07 6.55 -24.27
N LEU A 179 -18.31 6.43 -23.78
CA LEU A 179 -19.04 5.17 -23.75
C LEU A 179 -19.66 5.00 -25.13
N ASP A 180 -19.03 4.22 -26.00
CA ASP A 180 -19.66 3.88 -27.26
C ASP A 180 -20.82 2.91 -26.99
N LYS A 181 -22.05 3.28 -27.36
CA LYS A 181 -23.22 2.41 -27.23
C LYS A 181 -23.29 1.34 -28.34
N SER A 182 -22.20 1.17 -29.10
CA SER A 182 -22.17 0.35 -30.30
C SER A 182 -20.94 -0.55 -30.32
N LEU A 183 -21.16 -1.86 -30.33
CA LEU A 183 -20.16 -2.91 -30.49
C LEU A 183 -19.50 -2.95 -31.91
N GLU A 184 -19.68 -1.91 -32.72
CA GLU A 184 -19.29 -1.91 -34.15
C GLU A 184 -18.50 -0.65 -34.52
N ALA A 185 -17.27 -0.52 -34.04
CA ALA A 185 -16.31 0.45 -34.58
C ALA A 185 -14.87 -0.06 -34.44
N LEU A 186 -14.56 -1.20 -35.06
CA LEU A 186 -13.19 -1.65 -35.29
C LEU A 186 -12.60 -1.15 -36.63
N SER A 187 -13.23 -0.15 -37.27
CA SER A 187 -12.96 0.17 -38.68
C SER A 187 -12.56 1.61 -38.99
N SER A 188 -12.29 2.47 -38.00
CA SER A 188 -11.95 3.88 -38.25
C SER A 188 -10.52 4.19 -37.82
N ARG A 189 -9.57 3.99 -38.75
CA ARG A 189 -8.24 4.61 -38.69
C ARG A 189 -8.40 6.12 -38.88
N GLY A 190 -8.53 6.86 -37.79
CA GLY A 190 -8.53 8.32 -37.78
C GLY A 190 -7.67 8.85 -36.65
N ASN A 191 -6.64 9.64 -37.00
CA ASN A 191 -5.71 10.31 -36.08
C ASN A 191 -6.42 11.35 -35.22
N SER A 192 -6.94 10.95 -34.07
CA SER A 192 -7.37 11.86 -33.01
C SER A 192 -7.35 11.06 -31.71
N GLU A 193 -6.85 11.66 -30.63
CA GLU A 193 -6.64 11.09 -29.29
C GLU A 193 -7.95 10.59 -28.64
N HIS A 194 -8.58 9.60 -29.24
CA HIS A 194 -9.83 9.00 -28.81
C HIS A 194 -9.52 7.92 -27.77
N ARG A 195 -9.68 8.26 -26.48
CA ARG A 195 -9.61 7.28 -25.40
C ARG A 195 -10.79 6.30 -25.53
N MET A 196 -10.49 5.01 -25.75
CA MET A 196 -11.49 3.94 -25.95
C MET A 196 -12.29 3.62 -24.67
N GLU A 197 -13.55 3.19 -24.81
CA GLU A 197 -14.41 2.76 -23.68
C GLU A 197 -13.67 1.77 -22.76
N PRO A 198 -13.77 1.88 -21.42
CA PRO A 198 -13.10 0.95 -20.52
C PRO A 198 -13.58 -0.48 -20.73
N PHE A 199 -12.64 -1.43 -20.84
CA PHE A 199 -12.98 -2.85 -20.95
C PHE A 199 -13.34 -3.40 -19.57
N VAL A 200 -14.58 -3.84 -19.37
CA VAL A 200 -15.03 -4.45 -18.11
C VAL A 200 -14.90 -5.95 -18.18
N LEU A 201 -14.07 -6.52 -17.32
CA LEU A 201 -13.92 -7.96 -17.20
C LEU A 201 -14.55 -8.46 -15.90
N PHE A 202 -15.56 -9.33 -16.04
CA PHE A 202 -16.23 -9.97 -14.91
C PHE A 202 -15.61 -11.33 -14.59
N GLY A 203 -15.20 -11.50 -13.34
CA GLY A 203 -14.79 -12.78 -12.79
C GLY A 203 -15.99 -13.66 -12.53
N SER A 204 -16.07 -14.73 -13.30
CA SER A 204 -17.10 -15.74 -13.10
C SER A 204 -16.84 -16.56 -11.84
N SER A 205 -17.91 -16.79 -11.08
CA SER A 205 -17.88 -17.69 -9.93
C SER A 205 -18.19 -19.13 -10.29
N PHE A 206 -18.57 -19.41 -11.55
CA PHE A 206 -18.94 -20.75 -12.01
C PHE A 206 -17.69 -21.64 -12.23
N PRO A 207 -17.72 -22.93 -11.81
CA PRO A 207 -16.54 -23.80 -11.86
C PRO A 207 -15.92 -24.00 -13.25
N LYS A 208 -16.73 -24.09 -14.31
CA LYS A 208 -16.25 -24.26 -15.69
C LYS A 208 -15.53 -23.03 -16.24
N ASP A 209 -15.85 -21.85 -15.72
CA ASP A 209 -15.19 -20.59 -16.12
C ASP A 209 -13.87 -20.36 -15.34
N ARG A 210 -13.53 -21.28 -14.43
CA ARG A 210 -12.22 -21.33 -13.75
C ARG A 210 -11.25 -22.29 -14.45
N GLU A 211 -11.67 -22.91 -15.55
CA GLU A 211 -10.77 -23.72 -16.36
C GLU A 211 -9.63 -22.87 -16.92
N TYR A 212 -8.46 -23.48 -17.04
CA TYR A 212 -7.23 -22.83 -17.49
C TYR A 212 -7.39 -22.12 -18.85
N THR A 213 -8.18 -22.69 -19.76
CA THR A 213 -8.49 -22.12 -21.07
C THR A 213 -9.17 -20.75 -20.96
N GLN A 214 -10.11 -20.59 -20.03
CA GLN A 214 -10.81 -19.32 -19.81
C GLN A 214 -9.91 -18.29 -19.12
N VAL A 215 -9.06 -18.73 -18.18
CA VAL A 215 -8.03 -17.90 -17.56
C VAL A 215 -7.06 -17.33 -18.62
N CYS A 216 -6.55 -18.18 -19.51
CA CYS A 216 -5.67 -17.76 -20.60
C CYS A 216 -6.34 -16.75 -21.54
N ARG A 217 -7.62 -16.96 -21.88
CA ARG A 217 -8.40 -16.00 -22.70
C ARG A 217 -8.51 -14.65 -22.01
N ASN A 218 -8.87 -14.63 -20.73
CA ASN A 218 -8.99 -13.39 -19.96
C ASN A 218 -7.66 -12.64 -19.85
N ILE A 219 -6.55 -13.35 -19.60
CA ILE A 219 -5.20 -12.75 -19.56
C ILE A 219 -4.81 -12.18 -20.93
N ASN A 220 -5.14 -12.87 -22.02
CA ASN A 220 -4.88 -12.35 -23.37
C ASN A 220 -5.70 -11.08 -23.67
N LEU A 221 -6.94 -10.97 -23.20
CA LEU A 221 -7.74 -9.75 -23.34
C LEU A 221 -7.12 -8.59 -22.57
N ILE A 222 -6.65 -8.83 -21.34
CA ILE A 222 -5.93 -7.83 -20.54
C ILE A 222 -4.64 -7.42 -21.24
N LYS A 223 -3.88 -8.38 -21.79
CA LYS A 223 -2.67 -8.12 -22.58
C LYS A 223 -2.96 -7.17 -23.75
N ILE A 224 -4.01 -7.42 -24.52
CA ILE A 224 -4.38 -6.56 -25.66
C ILE A 224 -4.73 -5.15 -25.19
N CYS A 225 -5.50 -5.02 -24.10
CA CYS A 225 -5.81 -3.71 -23.52
C CYS A 225 -4.55 -2.97 -23.04
N MET A 226 -3.61 -3.71 -22.45
CA MET A 226 -2.33 -3.20 -21.98
C MET A 226 -1.41 -2.73 -23.11
N GLU A 227 -1.39 -3.44 -24.23
CA GLU A 227 -0.62 -3.06 -25.42
C GLU A 227 -1.22 -1.85 -26.14
N THR A 228 -2.54 -1.65 -26.03
CA THR A 228 -3.29 -0.56 -26.69
C THR A 228 -3.54 0.67 -25.81
N GLY A 229 -3.21 0.62 -24.51
CA GLY A 229 -3.50 1.72 -23.59
C GLY A 229 -4.97 1.83 -23.19
N ARG A 230 -5.75 0.77 -23.37
CA ARG A 230 -7.17 0.75 -23.02
C ARG A 230 -7.35 0.47 -21.53
N THR A 231 -8.07 1.34 -20.82
CA THR A 231 -8.41 1.15 -19.40
C THR A 231 -9.19 -0.15 -19.20
N VAL A 232 -8.83 -0.93 -18.17
CA VAL A 232 -9.50 -2.18 -17.81
C VAL A 232 -10.09 -2.07 -16.41
N ILE A 233 -11.37 -2.43 -16.27
CA ILE A 233 -12.07 -2.54 -14.99
C ILE A 233 -12.21 -4.03 -14.67
N LEU A 234 -11.49 -4.48 -13.64
CA LEU A 234 -11.47 -5.86 -13.19
C LEU A 234 -12.47 -6.04 -12.03
N LEU A 235 -13.47 -6.90 -12.19
CA LEU A 235 -14.48 -7.18 -11.16
C LEU A 235 -14.44 -8.64 -10.73
N ASN A 236 -14.27 -8.90 -9.43
CA ASN A 236 -14.35 -10.26 -8.85
C ASN A 236 -13.36 -11.30 -9.44
N LEU A 237 -12.18 -10.89 -9.90
CA LEU A 237 -11.21 -11.77 -10.59
C LEU A 237 -10.17 -12.40 -9.66
N LYS A 238 -10.62 -13.09 -8.61
CA LYS A 238 -9.72 -13.74 -7.64
C LYS A 238 -8.73 -14.71 -8.28
N ASN A 239 -9.17 -15.40 -9.32
CA ASN A 239 -8.40 -16.40 -10.06
C ASN A 239 -7.31 -15.84 -10.99
N LEU A 240 -7.29 -14.52 -11.25
CA LEU A 240 -6.28 -13.90 -12.12
C LEU A 240 -5.20 -13.14 -11.34
N TYR A 241 -5.33 -12.96 -10.01
CA TYR A 241 -4.38 -12.16 -9.24
C TYR A 241 -2.95 -12.69 -9.32
N GLU A 242 -2.76 -14.00 -9.22
CA GLU A 242 -1.43 -14.61 -9.34
C GLU A 242 -0.81 -14.32 -10.71
N SER A 243 -1.61 -14.45 -11.77
CA SER A 243 -1.20 -14.15 -13.15
C SER A 243 -0.84 -12.69 -13.38
N LEU A 244 -1.53 -11.77 -12.71
CA LEU A 244 -1.35 -10.32 -12.84
C LEU A 244 -0.43 -9.74 -11.78
N TYR A 245 0.24 -10.56 -10.95
CA TYR A 245 0.99 -10.11 -9.79
C TYR A 245 2.06 -9.05 -10.14
N ASN A 246 2.86 -9.29 -11.18
CA ASN A 246 3.88 -8.33 -11.60
C ASN A 246 3.26 -7.05 -12.17
N LEU A 247 2.13 -7.17 -12.87
CA LEU A 247 1.40 -6.02 -13.41
C LEU A 247 0.89 -5.12 -12.29
N LEU A 248 0.16 -5.69 -11.34
CA LEU A 248 -0.46 -4.97 -10.23
C LEU A 248 0.58 -4.35 -9.28
N ASN A 249 1.73 -5.00 -9.10
CA ASN A 249 2.85 -4.47 -8.32
C ASN A 249 3.79 -3.55 -9.11
N GLN A 250 3.48 -3.24 -10.38
CA GLN A 250 4.27 -2.37 -11.24
C GLN A 250 5.73 -2.82 -11.44
N TYR A 251 5.99 -4.13 -11.45
CA TYR A 251 7.31 -4.69 -11.75
C TYR A 251 7.58 -4.66 -13.26
N TYR A 252 7.86 -3.46 -13.78
CA TYR A 252 8.16 -3.22 -15.18
C TYR A 252 9.65 -3.33 -15.50
N ILE A 253 9.95 -3.90 -16.67
CA ILE A 253 11.26 -3.85 -17.32
C ILE A 253 11.21 -2.70 -18.32
N ILE A 254 12.07 -1.70 -18.13
CA ILE A 254 12.19 -0.55 -19.03
C ILE A 254 13.38 -0.79 -19.96
N LEU A 255 13.13 -0.85 -21.26
CA LEU A 255 14.17 -1.00 -22.29
C LEU A 255 14.65 0.35 -22.80
N ALA A 256 15.81 0.35 -23.47
CA ALA A 256 16.32 1.54 -24.16
C ALA A 256 15.27 2.09 -25.12
N GLY A 257 14.91 3.37 -24.97
CA GLY A 257 13.78 4.01 -25.68
C GLY A 257 12.50 4.17 -24.84
N GLY A 258 12.53 3.87 -23.53
CA GLY A 258 11.45 4.17 -22.59
C GLY A 258 10.24 3.22 -22.66
N GLN A 259 10.33 2.15 -23.46
CA GLN A 259 9.28 1.15 -23.57
C GLN A 259 9.22 0.28 -22.31
N ARG A 260 8.02 0.12 -21.77
CA ARG A 260 7.73 -0.66 -20.56
C ARG A 260 7.25 -2.06 -20.94
N TYR A 261 7.78 -3.08 -20.27
CA TYR A 261 7.36 -4.47 -20.41
C TYR A 261 7.06 -5.09 -19.05
N VAL A 262 6.15 -6.05 -19.01
CA VAL A 262 5.81 -6.81 -17.80
C VAL A 262 5.68 -8.29 -18.13
N ASP A 263 5.99 -9.15 -17.18
CA ASP A 263 5.77 -10.59 -17.30
C ASP A 263 4.42 -10.97 -16.68
N LEU A 264 3.49 -11.48 -17.48
CA LEU A 264 2.24 -12.06 -17.01
C LEU A 264 2.42 -13.56 -16.76
N GLY A 265 1.99 -14.04 -15.60
CA GLY A 265 2.10 -15.45 -15.21
C GLY A 265 0.93 -16.28 -15.74
N LEU A 266 1.21 -17.39 -16.40
CA LEU A 266 0.24 -18.40 -16.84
C LEU A 266 0.71 -19.76 -16.32
N GLN A 267 0.35 -20.08 -15.07
CA GLN A 267 0.88 -21.25 -14.35
C GLN A 267 2.42 -21.28 -14.36
N THR A 268 3.02 -22.24 -15.06
CA THR A 268 4.48 -22.43 -15.18
C THR A 268 5.11 -21.57 -16.28
N HIS A 269 4.30 -20.95 -17.14
CA HIS A 269 4.76 -20.11 -18.24
C HIS A 269 4.66 -18.64 -17.88
N ARG A 270 5.56 -17.82 -18.42
CA ARG A 270 5.50 -16.36 -18.33
C ARG A 270 5.49 -15.78 -19.73
N VAL A 271 4.61 -14.81 -19.95
CA VAL A 271 4.52 -14.09 -21.23
C VAL A 271 4.94 -12.66 -20.98
N LYS A 272 5.99 -12.22 -21.69
CA LYS A 272 6.42 -10.83 -21.68
C LYS A 272 5.51 -10.02 -22.59
N CYS A 273 4.95 -8.95 -22.04
CA CYS A 273 3.96 -8.11 -22.69
C CYS A 273 4.38 -6.65 -22.62
N ARG A 274 4.14 -5.89 -23.69
CA ARG A 274 4.39 -4.45 -23.71
C ARG A 274 3.28 -3.72 -22.95
N VAL A 275 3.64 -2.68 -22.22
CA VAL A 275 2.73 -1.82 -21.47
C VAL A 275 2.72 -0.43 -22.12
N HIS A 276 1.56 -0.01 -22.61
CA HIS A 276 1.37 1.34 -23.11
C HIS A 276 1.52 2.36 -21.97
N ASN A 277 1.99 3.58 -22.28
CA ASN A 277 2.21 4.60 -21.26
C ASN A 277 0.88 5.08 -20.63
N ASP A 278 -0.19 5.06 -21.42
CA ASP A 278 -1.54 5.47 -21.00
C ASP A 278 -2.41 4.31 -20.48
N PHE A 279 -1.85 3.09 -20.37
CA PHE A 279 -2.54 1.95 -19.72
C PHE A 279 -2.57 2.10 -18.21
#